data_AF-A0A2V6U3L2-F1
#
_entry.id   AF-A0A2V6U3L2-F1
#
_cell.length_a   1.000
_cell.length_b   1.000
_cell.length_c   1.000
_cell.angle_alpha   90.00
_cell.angle_beta   90.00
_cell.angle_gamma   90.00
#
_symmetry.space_group_name_H-M   'P 1'
#
loop_
_entity.id
_entity.type
_entity.pdbx_description
1 polymer ?
#
loop_
_entity_poly.entity_id
_entity_poly.type
_entity_poly.pdbx_seq_one_letter_code
_entity_poly.pdbx_strand_id
1 'polypeptide(L)' 'MPASLVEKHRYAPLTRGEKEQIFGLNAARVFGIDVTAKRNEIPTDYLSRMKMAYLDDGVAPSHRWYGWVTG' A
#
# COMPACT_ATOMS: atom_id res chain seq x y z
N MET A 1 -11.75 8.89 10.93
CA MET A 1 -13.14 9.37 11.11
C MET A 1 -13.11 10.60 11.99
N PRO A 2 -13.90 11.64 11.68
CA PRO A 2 -13.99 12.82 12.54
C PRO A 2 -14.64 12.46 13.89
N ALA A 3 -14.06 12.93 15.00
CA ALA A 3 -14.47 12.56 16.36
C ALA A 3 -15.93 12.92 16.67
N SER A 4 -16.42 14.06 16.15
CA SER A 4 -17.77 14.57 16.38
C SER A 4 -18.89 13.63 15.91
N LEU A 5 -18.67 12.87 14.83
CA LEU A 5 -19.64 11.89 14.33
C LEU A 5 -19.71 10.65 15.21
N VAL A 6 -18.56 10.22 15.75
CA VAL A 6 -18.47 9.05 16.64
C VAL A 6 -19.19 9.36 17.96
N GLU A 7 -18.99 10.54 18.53
CA GLU A 7 -19.64 10.96 19.77
C GLU A 7 -21.16 11.09 19.60
N LYS A 8 -21.62 11.74 18.51
CA LYS A 8 -23.04 11.96 18.25
C LYS A 8 -23.82 10.67 18.03
N HIS A 9 -23.23 9.71 17.31
CA HIS A 9 -23.92 8.50 16.86
C HIS A 9 -23.51 7.24 17.62
N ARG A 10 -22.57 7.35 18.57
CA ARG A 10 -22.01 6.24 19.36
C ARG A 10 -21.58 5.06 18.48
N TYR A 11 -20.94 5.36 17.35
CA TYR A 11 -20.44 4.32 16.47
C TYR A 11 -19.36 3.50 17.18
N ALA A 12 -19.53 2.18 17.13
CA ALA A 12 -18.51 1.26 17.62
C ALA A 12 -17.22 1.39 16.77
N PRO A 13 -16.03 1.19 17.36
CA PRO A 13 -14.80 1.11 16.61
C PRO A 13 -14.85 -0.04 15.60
N LEU A 14 -14.41 0.21 14.37
CA LEU A 14 -14.28 -0.85 13.37
C LEU A 14 -13.21 -1.85 13.79
N THR A 15 -13.59 -3.12 13.76
CA THR A 15 -12.68 -4.26 13.87
C THR A 15 -11.70 -4.30 12.70
N ARG A 16 -10.63 -5.07 12.85
CA ARG A 16 -9.67 -5.29 11.77
C ARG A 16 -10.33 -5.93 10.55
N GLY A 17 -11.18 -6.94 10.74
CA GLY A 17 -11.86 -7.63 9.64
C GLY A 17 -12.80 -6.71 8.86
N GLU A 18 -13.55 -5.85 9.55
CA GLU A 18 -14.40 -4.85 8.89
C GLU A 18 -13.58 -3.86 8.04
N LYS A 19 -12.43 -3.42 8.57
CA LYS A 19 -11.50 -2.55 7.82
C LYS A 19 -10.96 -3.25 6.58
N GLU A 20 -10.58 -4.52 6.67
CA GLU A 20 -10.10 -5.29 5.51
C GLU A 20 -11.18 -5.41 4.41
N GLN A 21 -12.44 -5.61 4.80
CA GLN A 21 -13.57 -5.62 3.86
C GLN A 21 -13.78 -4.25 3.21
N ILE A 22 -13.84 -3.18 4.01
CA ILE A 22 -14.07 -1.81 3.55
C ILE A 22 -12.94 -1.32 2.64
N PHE A 23 -11.69 -1.58 3.00
CA PHE A 23 -10.52 -1.04 2.32
C PHE A 23 -9.97 -1.92 1.20
N GLY A 24 -10.65 -3.01 0.80
CA GLY A 24 -10.22 -3.73 -0.38
C GLY A 24 -10.97 -5.01 -0.69
N LEU A 25 -11.21 -5.88 0.29
CA LEU A 25 -11.70 -7.23 -0.01
C LEU A 25 -13.12 -7.23 -0.64
N ASN A 26 -13.97 -6.27 -0.28
CA ASN A 26 -15.27 -6.12 -0.94
C ASN A 26 -15.13 -5.70 -2.41
N ALA A 27 -14.28 -4.72 -2.70
CA ALA A 27 -14.02 -4.28 -4.07
C ALA A 27 -13.41 -5.41 -4.91
N ALA A 28 -12.44 -6.13 -4.36
CA ALA A 28 -11.82 -7.28 -5.03
C ALA A 28 -12.85 -8.35 -5.42
N ARG A 29 -13.82 -8.64 -4.55
CA ARG A 29 -14.92 -9.57 -4.85
C ARG A 29 -15.79 -9.07 -6.00
N VAL A 30 -16.18 -7.79 -6.00
CA VAL A 30 -17.02 -7.18 -7.05
C VAL A 30 -16.34 -7.24 -8.41
N PHE A 31 -15.02 -7.02 -8.44
CA PHE A 31 -14.23 -7.00 -9.67
C PHE A 31 -13.58 -8.34 -10.03
N GLY A 32 -13.85 -9.42 -9.29
CA GLY A 32 -13.28 -10.74 -9.55
C GLY A 32 -11.76 -10.82 -9.40
N ILE A 33 -11.17 -9.99 -8.55
CA ILE A 33 -9.72 -9.93 -8.32
C ILE A 33 -9.31 -10.93 -7.24
N ASP A 34 -8.37 -11.82 -7.57
CA ASP A 34 -7.68 -12.65 -6.56
C ASP A 34 -6.56 -11.84 -5.89
N VAL A 35 -6.85 -11.36 -4.68
CA VAL A 35 -5.93 -10.54 -3.88
C VAL A 35 -4.68 -11.33 -3.47
N THR A 36 -4.80 -12.63 -3.24
CA THR A 36 -3.66 -13.48 -2.86
C THR A 36 -2.72 -13.65 -4.04
N ALA A 37 -3.26 -13.96 -5.22
CA ALA A 37 -2.47 -14.02 -6.46
C ALA A 37 -1.79 -12.68 -6.76
N LYS A 38 -2.53 -11.56 -6.70
CA LYS A 38 -1.97 -10.21 -6.91
C LYS A 38 -0.89 -9.83 -5.92
N ARG A 39 -1.00 -10.24 -4.65
CA ARG A 39 0.04 -10.00 -3.66
C ARG A 39 1.32 -10.78 -3.99
N ASN A 40 1.18 -12.00 -4.49
CA ASN A 40 2.29 -12.88 -4.84
C ASN A 40 2.93 -12.54 -6.21
N GLU A 41 2.27 -11.72 -7.04
CA GLU A 41 2.85 -11.21 -8.30
C GLU A 41 4.06 -10.31 -8.06
N ILE A 42 4.18 -9.66 -6.89
CA ILE A 42 5.39 -8.92 -6.55
C ILE A 42 6.53 -9.94 -6.41
N PRO A 43 7.56 -9.92 -7.29
CA PRO A 43 8.64 -10.87 -7.20
C PRO A 43 9.28 -10.74 -5.83
N THR A 44 9.43 -11.84 -5.10
CA THR A 44 10.09 -11.87 -3.78
C THR A 44 11.48 -11.20 -3.85
N ASP A 45 12.09 -11.25 -5.03
CA ASP A 45 13.39 -10.70 -5.37
C ASP A 45 13.38 -9.22 -5.80
N TYR A 46 12.23 -8.54 -5.84
CA TYR A 46 12.20 -7.11 -6.20
C TYR A 46 12.91 -6.24 -5.15
N LEU A 47 12.62 -6.46 -3.87
CA LEU A 47 13.30 -5.78 -2.77
C LEU A 47 14.78 -6.15 -2.69
N SER A 48 15.11 -7.42 -2.93
CA SER A 48 16.49 -7.90 -3.02
C SER A 48 17.26 -7.21 -4.14
N ARG A 49 16.68 -7.08 -5.34
CA ARG A 49 17.27 -6.34 -6.46
C ARG A 49 17.42 -4.85 -6.17
N MET A 50 16.43 -4.21 -5.54
CA MET A 50 16.58 -2.81 -5.10
C MET A 50 17.72 -2.65 -4.08
N LYS A 51 17.84 -3.58 -3.12
CA LYS A 51 18.93 -3.60 -2.15
C LYS A 51 20.30 -3.82 -2.82
N MET A 52 20.39 -4.75 -3.76
CA MET A 52 21.63 -4.99 -4.51
C MET A 52 22.03 -3.77 -5.33
N ALA A 53 21.08 -3.15 -6.05
CA ALA A 53 21.33 -1.92 -6.82
C ALA A 53 21.78 -0.77 -5.92
N TYR A 54 21.20 -0.62 -4.72
CA TYR A 54 21.64 0.39 -3.74
C TYR A 54 23.07 0.14 -3.23
N LEU A 55 23.44 -1.13 -3.01
CA LEU A 55 24.79 -1.47 -2.57
C LEU A 55 25.83 -1.31 -3.70
N ASP A 56 25.43 -1.59 -4.95
CA ASP A 56 26.27 -1.45 -6.15
C ASP A 56 26.50 0.02 -6.53
N ASP A 57 25.48 0.88 -6.41
CA ASP A 57 25.58 2.34 -6.62
C ASP A 57 26.55 3.03 -5.62
N GLY A 58 26.94 2.34 -4.53
CA GLY A 58 27.92 2.82 -3.55
C GLY A 58 27.39 3.90 -2.58
N VAL A 59 28.27 4.41 -1.72
CA VAL A 59 27.91 5.33 -0.60
C VAL A 59 27.52 6.75 -1.08
N ALA A 60 27.68 7.05 -2.37
CA ALA A 60 27.42 8.39 -2.90
C ALA A 60 25.91 8.63 -3.02
N PRO A 61 25.36 9.72 -2.46
CA PRO A 61 23.95 10.05 -2.62
C PRO A 61 23.61 10.22 -4.10
N SER A 62 22.58 9.50 -4.55
CA SER A 62 22.03 9.74 -5.88
C SER A 62 21.32 11.10 -5.87
N HIS A 63 21.86 12.09 -6.59
CA HIS A 63 21.17 13.35 -6.87
C HIS A 63 20.12 13.21 -8.00
N ARG A 64 19.55 12.00 -8.19
CA ARG A 64 18.51 11.77 -9.19
C ARG A 64 17.16 12.20 -8.63
N TRP A 65 16.51 13.12 -9.34
CA TRP A 65 15.18 13.61 -9.00
C TRP A 65 14.16 12.72 -9.71
N TYR A 66 13.28 12.07 -8.94
CA TYR A 66 12.20 11.26 -9.48
C TYR A 66 10.88 12.01 -9.32
N GLY A 67 10.18 12.27 -10.42
CA GLY A 67 8.92 13.01 -10.44
C GLY A 67 8.64 13.64 -11.81
N TRP A 68 7.44 14.17 -12.00
CA TRP A 68 7.09 14.92 -13.21
C TRP A 68 7.74 16.31 -13.13
N VAL A 69 8.79 16.54 -13.93
CA VAL A 69 9.34 17.87 -14.13
C VAL A 69 8.41 18.63 -15.08
N THR A 70 7.58 19.52 -14.55
CA THR A 70 6.92 20.53 -15.37
C THR A 70 7.91 21.66 -15.60
N GLY A 71 8.39 21.82 -16.83
CA GLY A 71 9.18 22.96 -17.29
C GLY A 71 8.49 23.61 -18.48
#